data_AF-A0A431HG38-F1
#
_entry.id   AF-A0A431HG38-F1
#
_cell.length_a   1.000
_cell.length_b   1.000
_cell.length_c   1.000
_cell.angle_alpha   90.00
_cell.angle_beta   90.00
_cell.angle_gamma   90.00
#
_symmetry.space_group_name_H-M   'P 1'
#
loop_
_entity.id
_entity.type
_entity.pdbx_description
1 polymer ?
#
loop_
_entity_poly.entity_id
_entity_poly.type
_entity_poly.pdbx_seq_one_letter_code
_entity_poly.pdbx_strand_id
1 'polypeptide(L)'
;MQQPLQQSSTIELAERFPLERAGELQVAINRQAASLILSGKMDGCVNLNGACSLVEAHFDITALEAEQIAAESRPQDGDLRGQRQCFWKPRSNPESWWGEETTAPVATYAFMVDQANRYGQGAAEIGLPGHVQRYGKLLMLGWFGGRNDELDFKSEVALFDPSLPLAVKNPLSGEITATLDEVERLNELRGPGAAPVVLMYRGGANAQTPQAWEKEFIKAYEATGGLMIVDLAHGAEMAHDLAGQFEKSVEGQLRSTAHALELAKSGYAAAGYASEMSNAQSPVDPPVPFDLTAPRAFYNARMAQLQS
;
A
#
# COMPACT_ATOMS: atom_id res chain seq x y z
N MET A 1 6.32 -23.19 -12.10
CA MET A 1 7.38 -23.24 -13.13
C MET A 1 8.20 -21.97 -13.00
N GLN A 2 9.44 -22.04 -12.51
CA GLN A 2 10.33 -20.88 -12.38
C GLN A 2 11.52 -21.06 -13.32
N GLN A 3 11.76 -20.07 -14.18
CA GLN A 3 13.05 -19.92 -14.84
C GLN A 3 14.07 -19.42 -13.80
N PRO A 4 15.24 -20.05 -13.68
CA PRO A 4 16.33 -19.49 -12.88
C PRO A 4 17.07 -18.48 -13.75
N LEU A 5 16.59 -17.24 -13.81
CA LEU A 5 17.50 -16.14 -14.09
C LEU A 5 18.46 -16.11 -12.90
N GLN A 6 19.77 -16.18 -13.15
CA GLN A 6 20.79 -15.89 -12.14
C GLN A 6 20.61 -14.44 -11.70
N GLN A 7 19.67 -14.20 -10.79
CA GLN A 7 19.47 -12.93 -10.15
C GLN A 7 20.62 -12.73 -9.17
N SER A 8 21.23 -11.55 -9.20
CA SER A 8 22.19 -11.14 -8.16
C SER A 8 21.59 -11.40 -6.80
N SER A 9 22.40 -11.97 -5.91
CA SER A 9 21.94 -12.23 -4.55
C SER A 9 21.56 -10.92 -3.87
N THR A 10 20.65 -10.96 -2.90
CA THR A 10 20.31 -9.77 -2.11
C THR A 10 21.55 -9.13 -1.45
N ILE A 11 22.54 -9.95 -1.08
CA ILE A 11 23.81 -9.48 -0.51
C ILE A 11 24.59 -8.66 -1.54
N GLU A 12 24.78 -9.20 -2.75
CA GLU A 12 25.49 -8.49 -3.84
C GLU A 12 24.81 -7.17 -4.21
N LEU A 13 23.47 -7.16 -4.26
CA LEU A 13 22.70 -5.95 -4.53
C LEU A 13 22.86 -4.90 -3.43
N ALA A 14 22.80 -5.31 -2.16
CA ALA A 14 22.97 -4.41 -1.02
C ALA A 14 24.41 -3.85 -0.91
N GLU A 15 25.42 -4.63 -1.29
CA GLU A 15 26.81 -4.16 -1.37
C GLU A 15 26.99 -3.14 -2.51
N ARG A 16 26.34 -3.37 -3.65
CA ARG A 16 26.42 -2.49 -4.82
C ARG A 16 25.62 -1.19 -4.65
N PHE A 17 24.46 -1.26 -4.00
CA PHE A 17 23.55 -0.14 -3.77
C PHE A 17 23.21 -0.08 -2.28
N PRO A 18 24.10 0.49 -1.45
CA PRO A 18 23.89 0.52 -0.01
C PRO A 18 22.77 1.49 0.38
N LEU A 19 21.93 1.06 1.32
CA LEU A 19 21.10 1.98 2.08
C LEU A 19 22.00 2.74 3.05
N GLU A 20 22.05 4.06 2.90
CA GLU A 20 22.86 4.94 3.73
C GLU A 20 22.20 5.12 5.10
N ARG A 21 23.00 5.42 6.12
CA ARG A 21 22.51 5.62 7.50
C ARG A 21 21.42 6.70 7.60
N ALA A 22 21.49 7.75 6.79
CA ALA A 22 20.45 8.78 6.76
C ALA A 22 19.13 8.23 6.20
N GLY A 23 19.20 7.43 5.13
CA GLY A 23 18.06 6.69 4.57
C GLY A 23 17.47 5.70 5.58
N GLU A 24 18.31 4.90 6.24
CA GLU A 24 17.88 3.98 7.32
C GLU A 24 17.09 4.71 8.41
N LEU A 25 17.62 5.85 8.87
CA LEU A 25 16.97 6.65 9.90
C LEU A 25 15.63 7.21 9.40
N GLN A 26 15.58 7.72 8.18
CA GLN A 26 14.35 8.28 7.61
C GLN A 26 13.27 7.19 7.43
N VAL A 27 13.63 6.00 6.94
CA VAL A 27 12.72 4.85 6.87
C VAL A 27 12.21 4.48 8.28
N ALA A 28 13.09 4.43 9.28
CA ALA A 28 12.70 4.11 10.65
C ALA A 28 11.72 5.15 11.24
N ILE A 29 11.96 6.45 11.00
CA ILE A 29 11.05 7.53 11.41
C ILE A 29 9.67 7.34 10.78
N ASN A 30 9.62 7.08 9.46
CA ASN A 30 8.36 6.91 8.75
C ASN A 30 7.62 5.63 9.19
N ARG A 31 8.33 4.52 9.44
CA ARG A 31 7.75 3.29 10.03
C ARG A 31 7.16 3.55 11.40
N GLN A 32 7.86 4.31 12.24
CA GLN A 32 7.37 4.65 13.58
C GLN A 32 6.10 5.49 13.49
N ALA A 33 6.08 6.53 12.66
CA ALA A 33 4.90 7.36 12.43
C ALA A 33 3.71 6.52 11.91
N ALA A 34 3.93 5.68 10.90
CA ALA A 34 2.92 4.76 10.39
C ALA A 34 2.38 3.83 11.48
N SER A 35 3.27 3.27 12.30
CA SER A 35 2.90 2.38 13.41
C SER A 35 2.03 3.09 14.44
N LEU A 36 2.39 4.31 14.82
CA LEU A 36 1.65 5.08 15.81
C LEU A 36 0.25 5.46 15.30
N ILE A 37 0.16 5.89 14.03
CA ILE A 37 -1.12 6.24 13.39
C ILE A 37 -2.02 5.00 13.28
N LEU A 38 -1.50 3.91 12.72
CA LEU A 38 -2.27 2.69 12.45
C LEU A 38 -2.66 1.92 13.71
N SER A 39 -1.97 2.15 14.83
CA SER A 39 -2.35 1.59 16.14
C SER A 39 -3.21 2.52 17.00
N GLY A 40 -3.61 3.70 16.47
CA GLY A 40 -4.40 4.68 17.20
C GLY A 40 -3.66 5.37 18.36
N LYS A 41 -2.32 5.28 18.39
CA LYS A 41 -1.46 5.95 19.39
C LYS A 41 -1.09 7.37 19.00
N MET A 42 -1.37 7.75 17.76
CA MET A 42 -1.20 9.09 17.23
C MET A 42 -2.37 9.39 16.31
N ASP A 43 -2.97 10.56 16.49
CA ASP A 43 -3.95 11.09 15.56
C ASP A 43 -3.25 11.40 14.23
N GLY A 44 -3.75 10.81 13.14
CA GLY A 44 -3.17 11.02 11.82
C GLY A 44 -3.80 10.14 10.76
N CYS A 45 -3.23 10.20 9.56
CA CYS A 45 -3.59 9.40 8.39
C CYS A 45 -2.32 8.95 7.65
N VAL A 46 -2.30 7.69 7.21
CA VAL A 46 -1.28 7.17 6.29
C VAL A 46 -1.83 7.19 4.86
N ASN A 47 -1.28 8.05 4.01
CA ASN A 47 -1.72 8.23 2.63
C ASN A 47 -0.73 7.60 1.64
N LEU A 48 -1.13 6.58 0.89
CA LEU A 48 -0.30 5.86 -0.08
C LEU A 48 -0.74 6.19 -1.51
N ASN A 49 0.14 6.81 -2.30
CA ASN A 49 -0.15 7.23 -3.67
C ASN A 49 0.98 6.80 -4.60
N GLY A 50 0.70 6.54 -5.87
CA GLY A 50 1.71 6.20 -6.86
C GLY A 50 1.22 5.16 -7.85
N ALA A 51 2.12 4.75 -8.74
CA ALA A 51 1.77 3.86 -9.82
C ALA A 51 1.26 2.51 -9.32
N CYS A 52 0.40 1.89 -10.12
CA CYS A 52 0.04 0.50 -9.91
C CYS A 52 1.33 -0.35 -9.84
N SER A 53 2.23 -0.24 -10.80
CA SER A 53 3.51 -0.96 -10.85
C SER A 53 4.66 -0.02 -11.16
N LEU A 54 5.85 -0.31 -10.62
CA LEU A 54 7.08 0.29 -11.11
C LEU A 54 7.34 -0.16 -12.55
N VAL A 55 7.86 0.75 -13.38
CA VAL A 55 8.28 0.48 -14.77
C VAL A 55 9.56 1.24 -15.02
N GLU A 56 10.64 0.58 -15.45
CA GLU A 56 11.97 1.20 -15.59
C GLU A 56 11.94 2.44 -16.51
N ALA A 57 11.18 2.36 -17.60
CA ALA A 57 10.99 3.45 -18.55
C ALA A 57 10.35 4.72 -17.96
N HIS A 58 9.81 4.65 -16.73
CA HIS A 58 9.12 5.74 -16.04
C HIS A 58 9.64 5.98 -14.61
N PHE A 59 10.86 5.53 -14.30
CA PHE A 59 11.50 5.80 -13.01
C PHE A 59 11.72 7.30 -12.78
N ASP A 60 11.93 8.09 -13.82
CA ASP A 60 12.03 9.55 -13.74
C ASP A 60 10.72 10.20 -13.25
N ILE A 61 9.58 9.81 -13.85
CA ILE A 61 8.25 10.26 -13.44
C ILE A 61 7.96 9.80 -12.00
N THR A 62 8.24 8.54 -11.72
CA THR A 62 8.03 7.96 -10.38
C THR A 62 8.89 8.69 -9.33
N ALA A 63 10.16 9.03 -9.63
CA ALA A 63 11.01 9.78 -8.71
C ALA A 63 10.51 11.20 -8.48
N LEU A 64 10.00 11.89 -9.51
CA LEU A 64 9.41 13.22 -9.39
C LEU A 64 8.15 13.21 -8.51
N GLU A 65 7.30 12.20 -8.67
CA GLU A 65 6.11 12.04 -7.81
C GLU A 65 6.51 11.74 -6.36
N ALA A 66 7.57 10.97 -6.14
CA ALA A 66 8.10 10.72 -4.80
C ALA A 66 8.55 12.03 -4.13
N GLU A 67 9.25 12.89 -4.85
CA GLU A 67 9.66 14.20 -4.36
C GLU A 67 8.44 15.04 -3.93
N GLN A 68 7.39 15.06 -4.74
CA GLN A 68 6.15 15.80 -4.44
C GLN A 68 5.42 15.22 -3.23
N ILE A 69 5.34 13.88 -3.12
CA ILE A 69 4.78 13.19 -1.95
C ILE A 69 5.56 13.57 -0.69
N ALA A 70 6.90 13.54 -0.76
CA ALA A 70 7.78 13.84 0.37
C ALA A 70 7.65 15.30 0.82
N ALA A 71 7.59 16.23 -0.13
CA ALA A 71 7.46 17.65 0.15
C ALA A 71 6.15 18.01 0.88
N GLU A 72 5.09 17.21 0.71
CA GLU A 72 3.82 17.41 1.40
C GLU A 72 3.65 16.59 2.68
N SER A 73 4.49 15.58 2.91
CA SER A 73 4.39 14.74 4.11
C SER A 73 4.84 15.49 5.35
N ARG A 74 4.07 15.35 6.43
CA ARG A 74 4.37 15.89 7.76
C ARG A 74 4.16 14.79 8.80
N PRO A 75 5.08 13.82 8.93
CA PRO A 75 4.91 12.68 9.84
C PRO A 75 4.70 13.12 11.30
N GLN A 76 5.34 14.20 11.73
CA GLN A 76 5.20 14.76 13.08
C GLN A 76 3.81 15.34 13.38
N ASP A 77 3.06 15.71 12.34
CA ASP A 77 1.70 16.26 12.44
C ASP A 77 0.63 15.19 12.12
N GLY A 78 1.05 13.95 11.91
CA GLY A 78 0.17 12.83 11.61
C GLY A 78 -0.26 12.75 10.13
N ASP A 79 0.26 13.59 9.22
CA ASP A 79 0.05 13.45 7.78
C ASP A 79 1.24 12.71 7.15
N LEU A 80 1.26 11.39 7.35
CA LEU A 80 2.28 10.55 6.76
C LEU A 80 1.87 10.18 5.33
N ARG A 81 2.75 10.44 4.37
CA ARG A 81 2.53 10.09 2.97
C ARG A 81 3.61 9.14 2.49
N GLY A 82 3.19 8.12 1.77
CA GLY A 82 4.07 7.11 1.20
C GLY A 82 3.84 6.97 -0.29
N GLN A 83 4.90 6.61 -1.00
CA GLN A 83 4.80 6.28 -2.42
C GLN A 83 4.54 4.78 -2.59
N ARG A 84 3.52 4.43 -3.38
CA ARG A 84 3.34 3.05 -3.87
C ARG A 84 4.44 2.73 -4.87
N GLN A 85 5.30 1.78 -4.51
CA GLN A 85 6.44 1.33 -5.30
C GLN A 85 6.34 -0.18 -5.55
N CYS A 86 5.24 -0.61 -6.19
CA CYS A 86 5.01 -2.04 -6.43
C CYS A 86 5.98 -2.57 -7.48
N PHE A 87 7.09 -3.15 -7.03
CA PHE A 87 8.08 -3.81 -7.87
C PHE A 87 7.61 -5.17 -8.42
N TRP A 88 6.56 -5.74 -7.82
CA TRP A 88 5.98 -7.04 -8.15
C TRP A 88 4.47 -6.96 -8.33
N LYS A 89 3.91 -7.87 -9.13
CA LYS A 89 2.47 -8.01 -9.34
C LYS A 89 2.02 -9.48 -9.36
N PRO A 90 0.98 -9.84 -8.59
CA PRO A 90 0.40 -11.17 -8.67
C PRO A 90 -0.37 -11.35 -9.99
N ARG A 91 -0.14 -12.47 -10.69
CA ARG A 91 -0.82 -12.81 -11.94
C ARG A 91 -1.42 -14.20 -11.88
N SER A 92 -2.61 -14.35 -12.47
CA SER A 92 -3.24 -15.67 -12.69
C SER A 92 -2.68 -16.36 -13.94
N ASN A 93 -2.23 -15.59 -14.94
CA ASN A 93 -1.61 -16.12 -16.14
C ASN A 93 -0.07 -16.08 -16.00
N PRO A 94 0.63 -17.23 -16.09
CA PRO A 94 2.09 -17.30 -15.97
C PRO A 94 2.84 -16.50 -17.04
N GLU A 95 2.26 -16.30 -18.22
CA GLU A 95 2.88 -15.55 -19.33
C GLU A 95 2.75 -14.02 -19.18
N SER A 96 1.98 -13.55 -18.21
CA SER A 96 1.83 -12.12 -17.96
C SER A 96 3.11 -11.51 -17.38
N TRP A 97 3.27 -10.20 -17.51
CA TRP A 97 4.36 -9.49 -16.82
C TRP A 97 4.08 -9.42 -15.31
N TRP A 98 5.04 -9.89 -14.50
CA TRP A 98 4.94 -10.05 -13.03
C TRP A 98 5.53 -8.86 -12.25
N GLY A 99 5.80 -7.75 -12.92
CA GLY A 99 6.40 -6.53 -12.33
C GLY A 99 7.87 -6.36 -12.70
N GLU A 100 8.36 -5.13 -12.52
CA GLU A 100 9.68 -4.72 -13.00
C GLU A 100 10.82 -5.51 -12.38
N GLU A 101 10.67 -6.04 -11.16
CA GLU A 101 11.75 -6.86 -10.59
C GLU A 101 11.99 -8.16 -11.35
N THR A 102 11.01 -8.63 -12.13
CA THR A 102 11.15 -9.84 -12.95
C THR A 102 11.83 -9.57 -14.29
N THR A 103 11.81 -8.33 -14.76
CA THR A 103 12.42 -7.88 -16.03
C THR A 103 13.75 -7.19 -15.80
N ALA A 104 13.83 -6.28 -14.82
CA ALA A 104 15.01 -5.50 -14.46
C ALA A 104 15.25 -5.49 -12.92
N PRO A 105 15.60 -6.63 -12.29
CA PRO A 105 15.76 -6.75 -10.84
C PRO A 105 16.82 -5.79 -10.27
N VAL A 106 17.95 -5.62 -10.98
CA VAL A 106 19.05 -4.75 -10.53
C VAL A 106 18.63 -3.28 -10.56
N ALA A 107 18.00 -2.83 -11.65
CA ALA A 107 17.52 -1.46 -11.79
C ALA A 107 16.41 -1.16 -10.79
N THR A 108 15.47 -2.09 -10.60
CA THR A 108 14.40 -1.99 -9.60
C THR A 108 14.98 -1.85 -8.20
N TYR A 109 15.93 -2.69 -7.81
CA TYR A 109 16.57 -2.59 -6.49
C TYR A 109 17.32 -1.25 -6.31
N ALA A 110 18.11 -0.85 -7.31
CA ALA A 110 18.83 0.42 -7.28
C ALA A 110 17.87 1.61 -7.12
N PHE A 111 16.74 1.60 -7.83
CA PHE A 111 15.70 2.61 -7.71
C PHE A 111 15.10 2.64 -6.29
N MET A 112 14.71 1.47 -5.75
CA MET A 112 14.14 1.39 -4.39
C MET A 112 15.12 1.92 -3.33
N VAL A 113 16.42 1.62 -3.46
CA VAL A 113 17.46 2.14 -2.55
C VAL A 113 17.62 3.65 -2.69
N ASP A 114 17.68 4.19 -3.91
CA ASP A 114 17.77 5.64 -4.14
C ASP A 114 16.58 6.37 -3.50
N GLN A 115 15.36 5.84 -3.68
CA GLN A 115 14.15 6.42 -3.08
C GLN A 115 14.14 6.32 -1.55
N ALA A 116 14.61 5.20 -0.99
CA ALA A 116 14.75 5.04 0.46
C ALA A 116 15.79 6.00 1.05
N ASN A 117 16.92 6.21 0.37
CA ASN A 117 17.96 7.16 0.78
C ASN A 117 17.50 8.62 0.74
N ARG A 118 16.67 8.99 -0.24
CA ARG A 118 16.17 10.37 -0.39
C ARG A 118 15.01 10.69 0.53
N TYR A 119 14.04 9.78 0.63
CA TYR A 119 12.73 10.10 1.20
C TYR A 119 12.26 9.09 2.26
N GLY A 120 12.76 7.85 2.22
CA GLY A 120 12.41 6.81 3.19
C GLY A 120 10.91 6.47 3.27
N GLN A 121 10.13 6.74 2.22
CA GLN A 121 8.66 6.70 2.22
C GLN A 121 8.05 5.64 1.28
N GLY A 122 8.87 4.68 0.83
CA GLY A 122 8.41 3.62 -0.08
C GLY A 122 7.43 2.67 0.60
N ALA A 123 6.35 2.30 -0.07
CA ALA A 123 5.42 1.27 0.36
C ALA A 123 5.17 0.29 -0.79
N ALA A 124 5.17 -1.02 -0.53
CA ALA A 124 5.07 -2.01 -1.58
C ALA A 124 4.33 -3.30 -1.17
N GLU A 125 3.86 -4.02 -2.18
CA GLU A 125 3.30 -5.37 -2.01
C GLU A 125 4.42 -6.39 -1.77
N ILE A 126 4.30 -7.17 -0.70
CA ILE A 126 5.17 -8.30 -0.39
C ILE A 126 4.48 -9.57 -0.89
N GLY A 127 4.96 -10.04 -2.04
CA GLY A 127 4.35 -11.14 -2.79
C GLY A 127 5.02 -12.50 -2.62
N LEU A 128 6.31 -12.53 -2.31
CA LEU A 128 7.11 -13.74 -2.15
C LEU A 128 7.95 -13.65 -0.88
N PRO A 129 8.32 -14.80 -0.24
CA PRO A 129 9.15 -14.80 0.96
C PRO A 129 10.39 -13.92 0.82
N GLY A 130 11.13 -14.09 -0.28
CA GLY A 130 12.36 -13.33 -0.63
C GLY A 130 12.23 -11.81 -0.65
N HIS A 131 11.02 -11.26 -0.78
CA HIS A 131 10.81 -9.82 -0.91
C HIS A 131 11.09 -9.09 0.41
N VAL A 132 10.78 -9.70 1.56
CA VAL A 132 11.03 -9.05 2.83
C VAL A 132 12.53 -8.96 3.13
N GLN A 133 13.32 -9.99 2.77
CA GLN A 133 14.78 -9.94 2.90
C GLN A 133 15.38 -8.89 1.96
N ARG A 134 14.86 -8.79 0.73
CA ARG A 134 15.40 -7.89 -0.29
C ARG A 134 15.01 -6.43 -0.05
N TYR A 135 13.72 -6.15 0.10
CA TYR A 135 13.21 -4.78 0.10
C TYR A 135 12.73 -4.30 1.46
N GLY A 136 12.54 -5.20 2.45
CA GLY A 136 11.92 -4.86 3.74
C GLY A 136 12.48 -3.58 4.33
N LYS A 137 13.80 -3.51 4.51
CA LYS A 137 14.54 -2.35 5.07
C LYS A 137 14.38 -1.03 4.31
N LEU A 138 13.89 -1.06 3.07
CA LEU A 138 13.67 0.12 2.22
C LEU A 138 12.26 0.70 2.37
N LEU A 139 11.34 -0.04 3.00
CA LEU A 139 9.92 0.27 3.04
C LEU A 139 9.50 0.89 4.37
N MET A 140 8.63 1.90 4.32
CA MET A 140 7.90 2.41 5.48
C MET A 140 6.66 1.57 5.83
N LEU A 141 6.10 0.85 4.85
CA LEU A 141 4.94 -0.03 5.00
C LEU A 141 4.98 -1.14 3.94
N GLY A 142 4.66 -2.37 4.33
CA GLY A 142 4.41 -3.48 3.40
C GLY A 142 2.94 -3.88 3.39
N TRP A 143 2.46 -4.49 2.30
CA TRP A 143 1.15 -5.14 2.32
C TRP A 143 1.13 -6.48 1.60
N PHE A 144 0.17 -7.33 1.95
CA PHE A 144 -0.14 -8.56 1.24
C PHE A 144 -1.34 -8.33 0.30
N GLY A 145 -1.20 -8.74 -0.95
CA GLY A 145 -2.29 -8.66 -1.92
C GLY A 145 -3.45 -9.61 -1.60
N GLY A 146 -4.65 -9.30 -2.07
CA GLY A 146 -5.85 -10.14 -1.83
C GLY A 146 -5.85 -11.49 -2.54
N ARG A 147 -4.77 -11.83 -3.27
CA ARG A 147 -4.51 -13.14 -3.86
C ARG A 147 -3.51 -13.98 -3.05
N ASN A 148 -2.86 -13.38 -2.05
CA ASN A 148 -1.95 -14.08 -1.16
C ASN A 148 -2.77 -14.50 0.05
N ASP A 149 -3.27 -15.73 0.08
CA ASP A 149 -4.09 -16.30 1.18
C ASP A 149 -3.30 -17.26 2.08
N GLU A 150 -2.04 -17.52 1.75
CA GLU A 150 -1.14 -18.40 2.51
C GLU A 150 -0.69 -17.74 3.83
N LEU A 151 -1.30 -18.18 4.94
CA LEU A 151 -0.98 -17.70 6.29
C LEU A 151 0.47 -17.99 6.69
N ASP A 152 1.04 -19.11 6.26
CA ASP A 152 2.43 -19.48 6.59
C ASP A 152 3.42 -18.48 5.99
N PHE A 153 3.23 -18.10 4.74
CA PHE A 153 4.03 -17.06 4.07
C PHE A 153 3.92 -15.72 4.79
N LYS A 154 2.69 -15.28 5.12
CA LYS A 154 2.48 -14.02 5.85
C LYS A 154 3.10 -14.04 7.23
N SER A 155 3.05 -15.18 7.92
CA SER A 155 3.66 -15.39 9.23
C SER A 155 5.18 -15.30 9.16
N GLU A 156 5.81 -15.87 8.13
CA GLU A 156 7.24 -15.74 7.89
C GLU A 156 7.65 -14.27 7.72
N VAL A 157 6.93 -13.53 6.86
CA VAL A 157 7.17 -12.09 6.63
C VAL A 157 6.95 -11.29 7.91
N ALA A 158 5.88 -11.59 8.65
CA ALA A 158 5.53 -10.91 9.90
C ALA A 158 6.61 -11.10 10.98
N LEU A 159 7.24 -12.27 11.06
CA LEU A 159 8.31 -12.55 12.01
C LEU A 159 9.67 -11.97 11.56
N PHE A 160 9.90 -11.86 10.25
CA PHE A 160 11.19 -11.44 9.71
C PHE A 160 11.57 -10.00 10.08
N ASP A 161 10.63 -9.06 9.96
CA ASP A 161 10.83 -7.65 10.35
C ASP A 161 9.66 -7.16 11.22
N PRO A 162 9.77 -7.27 12.56
CA PRO A 162 8.73 -6.82 13.48
C PRO A 162 8.60 -5.29 13.55
N SER A 163 9.50 -4.53 12.92
CA SER A 163 9.46 -3.06 12.89
C SER A 163 8.75 -2.49 11.67
N LEU A 164 8.50 -3.30 10.64
CA LEU A 164 7.78 -2.90 9.44
C LEU A 164 6.26 -3.03 9.68
N PRO A 165 5.46 -1.94 9.62
CA PRO A 165 4.01 -2.03 9.58
C PRO A 165 3.56 -2.84 8.37
N LEU A 166 2.57 -3.72 8.58
CA LEU A 166 2.02 -4.56 7.52
C LEU A 166 0.53 -4.30 7.35
N ALA A 167 0.04 -4.45 6.13
CA ALA A 167 -1.39 -4.47 5.86
C ALA A 167 -1.80 -5.74 5.11
N VAL A 168 -2.98 -6.29 5.43
CA VAL A 168 -3.52 -7.48 4.76
C VAL A 168 -4.73 -7.06 3.94
N LYS A 169 -4.67 -7.21 2.62
CA LYS A 169 -5.85 -6.97 1.78
C LYS A 169 -6.87 -8.08 1.96
N ASN A 170 -8.14 -7.72 2.04
CA ASN A 170 -9.22 -8.70 1.98
C ASN A 170 -9.24 -9.42 0.60
N PRO A 171 -9.72 -10.67 0.54
CA PRO A 171 -9.77 -11.48 -0.68
C PRO A 171 -10.64 -10.86 -1.78
N LEU A 172 -10.53 -11.41 -2.99
CA LEU A 172 -11.34 -10.98 -4.14
C LEU A 172 -12.85 -11.08 -3.93
N SER A 173 -13.31 -11.98 -3.03
CA SER A 173 -14.71 -12.09 -2.64
C SER A 173 -15.24 -10.84 -1.92
N GLY A 174 -14.37 -10.06 -1.27
CA GLY A 174 -14.76 -8.92 -0.47
C GLY A 174 -15.01 -9.23 1.01
N GLU A 175 -14.99 -10.51 1.40
CA GLU A 175 -15.20 -10.93 2.79
C GLU A 175 -14.05 -10.49 3.70
N ILE A 176 -14.37 -9.90 4.86
CA ILE A 176 -13.37 -9.34 5.78
C ILE A 176 -13.14 -10.18 7.03
N THR A 177 -14.08 -11.04 7.43
CA THR A 177 -14.01 -11.74 8.74
C THR A 177 -12.75 -12.59 8.86
N ALA A 178 -12.49 -13.46 7.88
CA ALA A 178 -11.29 -14.29 7.89
C ALA A 178 -9.99 -13.46 7.82
N THR A 179 -10.04 -12.30 7.17
CA THR A 179 -8.90 -11.37 7.10
C THR A 179 -8.65 -10.68 8.44
N LEU A 180 -9.70 -10.36 9.20
CA LEU A 180 -9.58 -9.81 10.56
C LEU A 180 -8.97 -10.84 11.52
N ASP A 181 -9.45 -12.09 11.48
CA ASP A 181 -8.87 -13.19 12.28
C ASP A 181 -7.38 -13.39 11.95
N GLU A 182 -7.02 -13.26 10.67
CA GLU A 182 -5.63 -13.33 10.21
C GLU A 182 -4.80 -12.16 10.72
N VAL A 183 -5.32 -10.93 10.65
CA VAL A 183 -4.68 -9.73 11.19
C VAL A 183 -4.42 -9.88 12.69
N GLU A 184 -5.39 -10.37 13.46
CA GLU A 184 -5.25 -10.62 14.89
C GLU A 184 -4.12 -11.63 15.16
N ARG A 185 -4.15 -12.78 14.50
CA ARG A 185 -3.10 -13.82 14.63
C ARG A 185 -1.69 -13.30 14.31
N LEU A 186 -1.55 -12.50 13.25
CA LEU A 186 -0.25 -11.93 12.88
C LEU A 186 0.23 -10.90 13.92
N ASN A 187 -0.67 -10.11 14.52
CA ASN A 187 -0.32 -9.21 15.61
C ASN A 187 0.09 -9.97 16.88
N GLU A 188 -0.65 -11.04 17.25
CA GLU A 188 -0.30 -11.91 18.37
C GLU A 188 1.08 -12.55 18.17
N LEU A 189 1.35 -13.06 16.96
CA LEU A 189 2.61 -13.69 16.58
C LEU A 189 3.81 -12.73 16.71
N ARG A 190 3.63 -11.46 16.34
CA ARG A 190 4.66 -10.42 16.43
C ARG A 190 4.88 -9.93 17.87
N GLY A 191 3.87 -10.08 18.72
CA GLY A 191 3.92 -9.75 20.14
C GLY A 191 3.89 -8.25 20.45
N PRO A 192 3.87 -7.90 21.75
CA PRO A 192 3.78 -6.51 22.19
C PRO A 192 4.98 -5.68 21.73
N GLY A 193 4.70 -4.46 21.24
CA GLY A 193 5.73 -3.50 20.83
C GLY A 193 6.18 -3.61 19.38
N ALA A 194 5.77 -4.66 18.65
CA ALA A 194 5.95 -4.72 17.20
C ALA A 194 5.09 -3.67 16.47
N ALA A 195 5.49 -3.32 15.25
CA ALA A 195 4.68 -2.51 14.35
C ALA A 195 3.39 -3.28 13.98
N PRO A 196 2.25 -2.58 13.84
CA PRO A 196 0.94 -3.21 13.70
C PRO A 196 0.80 -3.90 12.34
N VAL A 197 -0.04 -4.93 12.34
CA VAL A 197 -0.69 -5.47 11.15
C VAL A 197 -2.12 -4.95 11.12
N VAL A 198 -2.58 -4.42 9.99
CA VAL A 198 -3.94 -3.86 9.84
C VAL A 198 -4.67 -4.42 8.62
N LEU A 199 -6.00 -4.29 8.60
CA LEU A 199 -6.80 -4.54 7.40
C LEU A 199 -6.53 -3.46 6.35
N MET A 200 -6.38 -3.86 5.09
CA MET A 200 -6.47 -2.99 3.93
C MET A 200 -7.71 -3.37 3.09
N TYR A 201 -8.81 -2.65 3.28
CA TYR A 201 -10.05 -2.95 2.56
C TYR A 201 -9.98 -2.44 1.12
N ARG A 202 -10.18 -3.34 0.16
CA ARG A 202 -10.07 -3.07 -1.28
C ARG A 202 -11.35 -3.30 -2.08
N GLY A 203 -12.50 -3.46 -1.40
CA GLY A 203 -13.74 -3.94 -2.02
C GLY A 203 -13.69 -5.43 -2.43
N GLY A 204 -14.60 -5.86 -3.30
CA GLY A 204 -14.66 -7.25 -3.78
C GLY A 204 -15.98 -7.62 -4.47
N ALA A 205 -16.14 -8.90 -4.78
CA ALA A 205 -17.30 -9.42 -5.49
C ALA A 205 -18.64 -9.28 -4.73
N ASN A 206 -18.61 -9.14 -3.39
CA ASN A 206 -19.79 -8.83 -2.58
C ASN A 206 -20.18 -7.34 -2.59
N ALA A 207 -19.41 -6.48 -3.27
CA ALA A 207 -19.46 -5.02 -3.17
C ALA A 207 -19.35 -4.34 -4.56
N GLN A 208 -20.13 -4.80 -5.56
CA GLN A 208 -19.96 -4.41 -6.97
C GLN A 208 -20.67 -3.11 -7.39
N THR A 209 -21.33 -2.41 -6.48
CA THR A 209 -21.96 -1.11 -6.74
C THR A 209 -21.49 -0.11 -5.69
N PRO A 210 -21.61 1.22 -5.92
CA PRO A 210 -21.18 2.21 -4.94
C PRO A 210 -21.84 2.02 -3.57
N GLN A 211 -23.15 1.73 -3.55
CA GLN A 211 -23.90 1.52 -2.31
C GLN A 211 -23.54 0.21 -1.61
N ALA A 212 -23.29 -0.87 -2.37
CA ALA A 212 -22.85 -2.13 -1.79
C ALA A 212 -21.43 -2.01 -1.22
N TRP A 213 -20.55 -1.29 -1.93
CA TRP A 213 -19.20 -0.97 -1.49
C TRP A 213 -19.20 -0.12 -0.22
N GLU A 214 -20.01 0.93 -0.15
CA GLU A 214 -20.15 1.76 1.05
C GLU A 214 -20.59 0.92 2.26
N LYS A 215 -21.60 0.06 2.08
CA LYS A 215 -22.08 -0.81 3.15
C LYS A 215 -20.97 -1.72 3.70
N GLU A 216 -20.22 -2.39 2.82
CA GLU A 216 -19.14 -3.28 3.25
C GLU A 216 -17.91 -2.50 3.77
N PHE A 217 -17.66 -1.28 3.27
CA PHE A 217 -16.66 -0.36 3.82
C PHE A 217 -17.01 0.06 5.25
N ILE A 218 -18.26 0.49 5.52
CA ILE A 218 -18.71 0.89 6.86
C ILE A 218 -18.60 -0.29 7.82
N LYS A 219 -18.99 -1.50 7.40
CA LYS A 219 -18.80 -2.72 8.18
C LYS A 219 -17.32 -2.98 8.53
N ALA A 220 -16.41 -2.82 7.57
CA ALA A 220 -14.97 -2.95 7.82
C ALA A 220 -14.45 -1.84 8.76
N TYR A 221 -14.94 -0.62 8.58
CA TYR A 221 -14.62 0.53 9.41
C TYR A 221 -15.03 0.29 10.87
N GLU A 222 -16.29 -0.10 11.10
CA GLU A 222 -16.82 -0.38 12.44
C GLU A 222 -16.06 -1.54 13.10
N ALA A 223 -15.80 -2.62 12.36
CA ALA A 223 -15.07 -3.79 12.87
C ALA A 223 -13.63 -3.48 13.29
N THR A 224 -13.02 -2.42 12.73
CA THR A 224 -11.63 -2.01 13.03
C THR A 224 -11.54 -0.74 13.86
N GLY A 225 -12.67 -0.13 14.25
CA GLY A 225 -12.68 1.20 14.84
C GLY A 225 -12.02 2.27 13.96
N GLY A 226 -12.07 2.09 12.64
CA GLY A 226 -11.39 2.93 11.65
C GLY A 226 -9.87 2.75 11.57
N LEU A 227 -9.27 1.81 12.32
CA LEU A 227 -7.83 1.48 12.26
C LEU A 227 -7.53 0.52 11.11
N MET A 228 -7.78 0.99 9.90
CA MET A 228 -7.60 0.26 8.65
C MET A 228 -7.12 1.20 7.54
N ILE A 229 -6.69 0.63 6.43
CA ILE A 229 -6.40 1.37 5.20
C ILE A 229 -7.51 1.07 4.19
N VAL A 230 -8.04 2.09 3.51
CA VAL A 230 -8.93 1.90 2.36
C VAL A 230 -8.14 1.99 1.05
N ASP A 231 -8.14 0.93 0.24
CA ASP A 231 -7.59 0.90 -1.11
C ASP A 231 -8.69 1.24 -2.11
N LEU A 232 -8.56 2.40 -2.74
CA LEU A 232 -9.52 2.97 -3.69
C LEU A 232 -9.29 2.48 -5.12
N ALA A 233 -8.23 1.70 -5.34
CA ALA A 233 -8.07 0.91 -6.56
C ALA A 233 -8.81 -0.44 -6.45
N HIS A 234 -8.72 -1.24 -7.50
CA HIS A 234 -9.22 -2.60 -7.56
C HIS A 234 -10.74 -2.73 -7.34
N GLY A 235 -11.19 -3.33 -6.23
CA GLY A 235 -12.62 -3.59 -6.05
C GLY A 235 -13.40 -2.30 -5.84
N ALA A 236 -12.79 -1.29 -5.23
CA ALA A 236 -13.39 0.02 -5.04
C ALA A 236 -13.63 0.74 -6.39
N GLU A 237 -12.62 0.86 -7.24
CA GLU A 237 -12.78 1.49 -8.56
C GLU A 237 -13.75 0.71 -9.46
N MET A 238 -13.70 -0.63 -9.43
CA MET A 238 -14.58 -1.49 -10.23
C MET A 238 -16.05 -1.36 -9.79
N ALA A 239 -16.31 -1.15 -8.48
CA ALA A 239 -17.65 -0.89 -7.98
C ALA A 239 -18.23 0.46 -8.45
N HIS A 240 -17.37 1.36 -8.93
CA HIS A 240 -17.74 2.68 -9.43
C HIS A 240 -17.58 2.80 -10.96
N ASP A 241 -17.39 1.68 -11.65
CA ASP A 241 -17.37 1.61 -13.11
C ASP A 241 -18.77 1.88 -13.69
N LEU A 242 -18.89 2.96 -14.47
CA LEU A 242 -20.14 3.36 -15.11
C LEU A 242 -20.61 2.40 -16.19
N ALA A 243 -19.67 1.71 -16.85
CA ALA A 243 -20.01 0.76 -17.89
C ALA A 243 -20.61 -0.53 -17.30
N GLY A 244 -20.55 -0.68 -15.97
CA GLY A 244 -21.02 -1.87 -15.26
C GLY A 244 -20.27 -3.14 -15.65
N GLN A 245 -19.07 -3.01 -16.22
CA GLN A 245 -18.23 -4.14 -16.64
C GLN A 245 -17.36 -4.64 -15.50
N PHE A 246 -17.29 -3.88 -14.39
CA PHE A 246 -16.47 -4.21 -13.22
C PHE A 246 -14.98 -4.29 -13.61
N GLU A 247 -14.54 -3.34 -14.44
CA GLU A 247 -13.18 -3.20 -14.92
C GLU A 247 -12.46 -2.02 -14.25
N LYS A 248 -11.13 -2.06 -14.24
CA LYS A 248 -10.33 -0.93 -13.76
C LYS A 248 -10.47 0.24 -14.73
N SER A 249 -10.68 1.44 -14.20
CA SER A 249 -10.79 2.64 -15.03
C SER A 249 -10.41 3.90 -14.26
N VAL A 250 -9.88 4.90 -14.98
CA VAL A 250 -9.55 6.21 -14.42
C VAL A 250 -10.79 6.84 -13.78
N GLU A 251 -11.93 6.80 -14.46
CA GLU A 251 -13.17 7.36 -13.95
C GLU A 251 -13.66 6.62 -12.69
N GLY A 252 -13.61 5.28 -12.67
CA GLY A 252 -13.98 4.49 -11.49
C GLY A 252 -13.11 4.81 -10.26
N GLN A 253 -11.80 5.00 -10.45
CA GLN A 253 -10.91 5.38 -9.35
C GLN A 253 -11.17 6.80 -8.84
N LEU A 254 -11.42 7.75 -9.73
CA LEU A 254 -11.79 9.13 -9.33
C LEU A 254 -13.12 9.16 -8.57
N ARG A 255 -14.12 8.37 -9.00
CA ARG A 255 -15.42 8.25 -8.34
C ARG A 255 -15.34 7.59 -6.97
N SER A 256 -14.63 6.47 -6.86
CA SER A 256 -14.41 5.80 -5.56
C SER A 256 -13.63 6.69 -4.59
N THR A 257 -12.68 7.50 -5.09
CA THR A 257 -11.99 8.51 -4.29
C THR A 257 -12.93 9.59 -3.78
N ALA A 258 -13.77 10.16 -4.65
CA ALA A 258 -14.75 11.16 -4.25
C ALA A 258 -15.73 10.60 -3.21
N HIS A 259 -16.21 9.37 -3.41
CA HIS A 259 -17.13 8.71 -2.50
C HIS A 259 -16.48 8.44 -1.13
N ALA A 260 -15.23 7.96 -1.08
CA ALA A 260 -14.51 7.78 0.18
C ALA A 260 -14.29 9.11 0.93
N LEU A 261 -14.09 10.22 0.22
CA LEU A 261 -14.00 11.56 0.83
C LEU A 261 -15.35 12.02 1.41
N GLU A 262 -16.47 11.71 0.77
CA GLU A 262 -17.81 12.00 1.30
C GLU A 262 -18.09 11.21 2.57
N LEU A 263 -17.71 9.93 2.61
CA LEU A 263 -17.81 9.08 3.79
C LEU A 263 -16.92 9.57 4.93
N ALA A 264 -15.68 9.98 4.62
CA ALA A 264 -14.77 10.56 5.61
C ALA A 264 -15.35 11.83 6.24
N LYS A 265 -15.94 12.72 5.43
CA LYS A 265 -16.64 13.93 5.93
C LYS A 265 -17.89 13.61 6.76
N SER A 266 -18.47 12.43 6.55
CA SER A 266 -19.64 11.93 7.29
C SER A 266 -19.29 11.15 8.54
N GLY A 267 -18.00 11.10 8.94
CA GLY A 267 -17.54 10.43 10.15
C GLY A 267 -17.01 9.00 9.95
N TYR A 268 -16.73 8.59 8.72
CA TYR A 268 -16.14 7.27 8.41
C TYR A 268 -14.75 7.41 7.78
N ALA A 269 -13.85 8.15 8.43
CA ALA A 269 -12.49 8.38 7.91
C ALA A 269 -11.49 7.34 8.44
N ALA A 270 -11.06 6.40 7.59
CA ALA A 270 -10.10 5.35 7.92
C ALA A 270 -8.68 5.88 8.26
N ALA A 271 -7.87 5.11 8.99
CA ALA A 271 -6.51 5.47 9.40
C ALA A 271 -5.50 5.54 8.27
N GLY A 272 -5.82 4.96 7.13
CA GLY A 272 -5.09 5.21 5.91
C GLY A 272 -5.95 5.16 4.65
N TYR A 273 -5.36 5.69 3.61
CA TYR A 273 -5.89 5.87 2.28
C TYR A 273 -4.85 5.34 1.29
N ALA A 274 -5.26 4.59 0.28
CA ALA A 274 -4.38 4.14 -0.79
C ALA A 274 -5.04 4.30 -2.16
N SER A 275 -4.33 4.88 -3.13
CA SER A 275 -4.81 5.05 -4.52
C SER A 275 -3.70 4.75 -5.53
N GLU A 276 -4.07 4.41 -6.77
CA GLU A 276 -3.13 4.16 -7.88
C GLU A 276 -2.96 5.42 -8.77
N MET A 277 -2.85 6.59 -8.13
CA MET A 277 -2.68 7.88 -8.79
C MET A 277 -1.21 8.11 -9.16
N SER A 278 -0.90 8.07 -10.45
CA SER A 278 0.41 8.34 -11.03
C SER A 278 0.31 8.64 -12.53
N ASN A 279 1.15 9.57 -12.98
CA ASN A 279 1.36 9.87 -14.40
C ASN A 279 2.29 8.85 -15.07
N ALA A 280 2.97 7.98 -14.31
CA ALA A 280 3.77 6.90 -14.86
C ALA A 280 2.85 5.87 -15.53
N GLN A 281 3.10 5.57 -16.81
CA GLN A 281 2.31 4.58 -17.52
C GLN A 281 2.56 3.18 -16.95
N SER A 282 1.51 2.37 -16.88
CA SER A 282 1.61 0.96 -16.54
C SER A 282 1.27 0.11 -17.77
N PRO A 283 1.97 -1.01 -18.01
CA PRO A 283 1.63 -1.91 -19.10
C PRO A 283 0.31 -2.67 -18.85
N VAL A 284 -0.26 -2.59 -17.65
CA VAL A 284 -1.43 -3.39 -17.27
C VAL A 284 -2.67 -2.58 -16.92
N ASP A 285 -2.52 -1.35 -16.46
CA ASP A 285 -3.62 -0.54 -15.94
C ASP A 285 -3.54 0.88 -16.51
N PRO A 286 -4.69 1.54 -16.77
CA PRO A 286 -4.68 2.91 -17.24
C PRO A 286 -4.10 3.86 -16.17
N PRO A 287 -3.28 4.85 -16.54
CA PRO A 287 -2.71 5.81 -15.59
C PRO A 287 -3.81 6.73 -15.05
N VAL A 288 -3.96 6.77 -13.73
CA VAL A 288 -4.84 7.75 -13.08
C VAL A 288 -4.01 8.98 -12.76
N PRO A 289 -4.42 10.20 -13.17
CA PRO A 289 -3.62 11.40 -13.00
C PRO A 289 -3.13 11.56 -11.56
N PHE A 290 -1.85 11.90 -11.42
CA PHE A 290 -1.26 12.15 -10.12
C PHE A 290 -1.90 13.38 -9.47
N ASP A 291 -2.42 13.22 -8.25
CA ASP A 291 -3.06 14.28 -7.48
C ASP A 291 -2.89 14.04 -5.97
N LEU A 292 -2.43 15.08 -5.26
CA LEU A 292 -2.24 15.07 -3.82
C LEU A 292 -3.33 15.84 -3.05
N THR A 293 -4.30 16.43 -3.75
CA THR A 293 -5.42 17.15 -3.13
C THR A 293 -6.38 16.21 -2.41
N ALA A 294 -6.72 15.05 -3.00
CA ALA A 294 -7.57 14.05 -2.37
C ALA A 294 -6.97 13.46 -1.07
N PRO A 295 -5.70 13.00 -1.04
CA PRO A 295 -5.03 12.61 0.21
C PRO A 295 -5.06 13.69 1.30
N ARG A 296 -4.82 14.96 0.94
CA ARG A 296 -4.91 16.09 1.89
C ARG A 296 -6.33 16.25 2.44
N ALA A 297 -7.34 16.20 1.57
CA ALA A 297 -8.73 16.33 1.97
C ALA A 297 -9.17 15.17 2.89
N PHE A 298 -8.70 13.95 2.61
CA PHE A 298 -8.98 12.77 3.44
C PHE A 298 -8.37 12.90 4.83
N TYR A 299 -7.09 13.31 4.93
CA TYR A 299 -6.45 13.63 6.21
C TYR A 299 -7.22 14.69 7.00
N ASN A 300 -7.60 15.80 6.37
CA ASN A 300 -8.35 16.88 7.03
C ASN A 300 -9.71 16.38 7.57
N ALA A 301 -10.43 15.55 6.80
CA ALA A 301 -11.69 14.96 7.23
C ALA A 301 -11.49 14.03 8.44
N ARG A 302 -10.43 13.21 8.43
CA ARG A 302 -10.08 12.37 9.58
C ARG A 302 -9.74 13.18 10.83
N MET A 303 -8.99 14.27 10.69
CA MET A 303 -8.64 15.13 11.83
C MET A 303 -9.87 15.82 12.41
N ALA A 304 -10.79 16.27 11.56
CA ALA A 304 -12.07 16.80 12.04
C ALA A 304 -12.87 15.75 12.82
N GLN A 305 -12.87 14.50 12.36
CA GLN A 305 -13.54 13.39 13.05
C GLN A 305 -12.91 13.06 14.41
N LEU A 306 -11.58 12.98 14.50
CA LEU A 306 -10.90 12.61 15.76
C LEU A 306 -11.02 13.70 16.85
N GLN A 307 -11.41 14.92 16.47
CA GLN A 307 -11.61 16.06 17.36
C GLN A 307 -13.06 16.25 17.83
N SER A 308 -14.02 15.49 17.28
CA SER A 308 -15.46 15.56 17.62
C SER A 308 -15.84 14.56 18.70
#